data_AF-A0A6C0K9X8-F1
#
_entry.id   AF-A0A6C0K9X8-F1
#
_cell.length_a   1.000
_cell.length_b   1.000
_cell.length_c   1.000
_cell.angle_alpha   90.00
_cell.angle_beta   90.00
_cell.angle_gamma   90.00
#
_symmetry.space_group_name_H-M   'P 1'
#
loop_
_entity.id
_entity.type
_entity.pdbx_description
1 polymer ?
#
loop_
_entity_poly.entity_id
_entity_poly.type
_entity_poly.pdbx_seq_one_letter_code
_entity_poly.pdbx_strand_id
1 'polypeptide(L)'
;MVISNEALTTLPHYLAMIPWRNSQDIRYPYMVFVCTSLSFAWHFHGEPKWTMLFFADHLGAVMWFIYDLHLAAGLIENKREFIIAFNTATFLLYVLSVVLGEHHAVWHIFSALKCILVSVVATQD
;
A
#
# COMPACT_ATOMS: atom_id res chain seq x y z
N MET A 1 25.72 5.05 -5.88
CA MET A 1 24.26 5.05 -6.09
C MET A 1 23.62 5.52 -4.80
N VAL A 2 22.94 6.66 -4.80
CA VAL A 2 22.26 7.22 -3.62
C VAL A 2 20.83 6.68 -3.63
N ILE A 3 20.39 6.05 -2.56
CA ILE A 3 19.00 5.59 -2.43
C ILE A 3 18.10 6.83 -2.32
N SER A 4 17.10 6.95 -3.18
CA SER A 4 16.11 8.03 -3.12
C SER A 4 15.35 7.98 -1.80
N ASN A 5 14.95 9.15 -1.26
CA ASN A 5 14.09 9.20 -0.07
C ASN A 5 12.78 8.43 -0.27
N GLU A 6 12.23 8.42 -1.49
CA GLU A 6 11.00 7.69 -1.82
C GLU A 6 11.18 6.17 -1.71
N ALA A 7 12.30 5.62 -2.17
CA ALA A 7 12.61 4.21 -1.93
C ALA A 7 12.65 3.88 -0.42
N LEU A 8 13.10 4.80 0.44
CA LEU A 8 13.12 4.57 1.89
C LEU A 8 11.71 4.62 2.50
N THR A 9 10.83 5.50 2.00
CA THR A 9 9.45 5.61 2.50
C THR A 9 8.58 4.40 2.13
N THR A 10 8.99 3.57 1.16
CA THR A 10 8.33 2.28 0.88
C THR A 10 8.60 1.19 1.93
N LEU A 11 9.73 1.24 2.65
CA LEU A 11 10.15 0.15 3.54
C LEU A 11 9.22 -0.10 4.75
N PRO A 12 8.59 0.92 5.36
CA PRO A 12 7.61 0.74 6.42
C PRO A 12 6.46 -0.22 6.09
N HIS A 13 6.09 -0.41 4.82
CA HIS A 13 5.06 -1.38 4.43
C HIS A 13 5.41 -2.82 4.84
N TYR A 14 6.69 -3.20 4.80
CA TYR A 14 7.11 -4.54 5.21
C TYR A 14 6.87 -4.78 6.71
N LEU A 15 7.14 -3.76 7.53
CA LEU A 15 6.88 -3.81 8.96
C LEU A 15 5.39 -3.77 9.25
N ALA A 16 4.61 -3.06 8.43
CA ALA A 16 3.17 -2.96 8.55
C ALA A 16 2.42 -4.28 8.36
N MET A 17 3.07 -5.32 7.80
CA MET A 17 2.52 -6.67 7.68
C MET A 17 2.69 -7.52 8.95
N ILE A 18 3.49 -7.10 9.93
CA ILE A 18 3.78 -7.91 11.14
C ILE A 18 2.51 -8.37 11.88
N PRO A 19 1.44 -7.55 12.02
CA PRO A 19 0.23 -8.02 12.69
C PRO A 19 -0.44 -9.21 11.99
N TRP A 20 -0.24 -9.39 10.68
CA TRP A 20 -0.75 -10.55 9.92
C TRP A 20 -0.02 -11.86 10.17
N ARG A 21 1.10 -11.88 10.93
CA ARG A 21 1.86 -13.11 11.19
C ARG A 21 1.06 -14.23 11.86
N ASN A 22 -0.04 -13.86 12.53
CA ASN A 22 -0.92 -14.80 13.24
C ASN A 22 -2.15 -15.19 12.40
N SER A 23 -2.33 -14.62 11.20
CA SER A 23 -3.43 -14.96 10.29
C SER A 23 -3.15 -16.28 9.59
N GLN A 24 -4.21 -17.07 9.34
CA GLN A 24 -4.12 -18.25 8.47
C GLN A 24 -4.14 -17.88 6.98
N ASP A 25 -4.64 -16.70 6.64
CA ASP A 25 -4.59 -16.17 5.29
C ASP A 25 -3.22 -15.51 5.07
N ILE A 26 -2.51 -15.87 4.00
CA ILE A 26 -1.22 -15.29 3.62
C ILE A 26 -1.32 -14.35 2.41
N ARG A 27 -2.50 -14.27 1.78
CA ARG A 27 -2.69 -13.57 0.50
C ARG A 27 -2.44 -12.08 0.61
N TYR A 28 -2.85 -11.45 1.72
CA TYR A 28 -2.64 -10.03 1.93
C TYR A 28 -1.16 -9.66 2.12
N PRO A 29 -0.37 -10.30 3.02
CA PRO A 29 1.06 -10.10 3.10
C PRO A 29 1.77 -10.30 1.76
N TYR A 30 1.34 -11.28 0.96
CA TYR A 30 1.90 -11.48 -0.37
C TYR A 30 1.61 -10.31 -1.31
N MET A 31 0.37 -9.81 -1.33
CA MET A 31 0.00 -8.61 -2.09
C MET A 31 0.85 -7.40 -1.68
N VAL A 32 0.95 -7.12 -0.38
CA VAL A 32 1.76 -6.02 0.15
C VAL A 32 3.22 -6.19 -0.24
N PHE A 33 3.80 -7.38 -0.02
CA PHE A 33 5.19 -7.67 -0.36
C PHE A 33 5.50 -7.43 -1.85
N VAL A 34 4.66 -7.94 -2.75
CA VAL A 34 4.85 -7.76 -4.20
C VAL A 34 4.72 -6.29 -4.59
N CYS A 35 3.67 -5.60 -4.11
CA CYS A 35 3.45 -4.18 -4.43
C CYS A 35 4.60 -3.31 -3.91
N THR A 36 5.03 -3.51 -2.66
CA THR A 36 6.16 -2.78 -2.07
C THR A 36 7.47 -3.10 -2.78
N SER A 37 7.70 -4.35 -3.21
CA SER A 37 8.91 -4.72 -3.95
C SER A 37 9.00 -4.03 -5.31
N LEU A 38 7.88 -3.98 -6.03
CA LEU A 38 7.80 -3.28 -7.32
C LEU A 38 8.01 -1.78 -7.15
N SER A 39 7.38 -1.19 -6.11
CA SER A 39 7.54 0.21 -5.78
C SER A 39 8.98 0.57 -5.43
N PHE A 40 9.59 -0.20 -4.52
CA PHE A 40 11.00 -0.04 -4.15
C PHE A 40 11.92 -0.15 -5.36
N ALA A 41 11.71 -1.15 -6.23
CA ALA A 41 12.53 -1.35 -7.43
C ALA A 41 12.45 -0.16 -8.39
N TRP A 42 11.26 0.42 -8.57
CA TRP A 42 11.08 1.61 -9.41
C TRP A 42 11.80 2.83 -8.83
N HIS A 43 11.60 3.14 -7.54
CA HIS A 43 12.26 4.27 -6.87
C HIS A 43 13.79 4.10 -6.81
N PHE A 44 14.26 2.88 -6.54
CA PHE A 44 15.68 2.56 -6.51
C PHE A 44 16.35 2.77 -7.88
N HIS A 45 15.60 2.58 -8.97
CA HIS A 45 16.09 2.83 -10.33
C HIS A 45 16.06 4.32 -10.74
N GLY A 46 15.71 5.23 -9.82
CA GLY A 46 15.68 6.67 -10.08
C GLY A 46 14.39 7.17 -10.72
N GLU A 47 13.27 6.45 -10.50
CA GLU A 47 11.91 6.85 -10.90
C GLU A 47 11.71 7.13 -12.41
N PRO A 48 12.30 6.35 -13.33
CA PRO A 48 12.12 6.61 -14.76
C PRO A 48 10.65 6.42 -15.15
N LYS A 49 10.03 7.49 -15.65
CA LYS A 49 8.65 7.49 -16.14
C LYS A 49 8.50 6.60 -17.38
N TRP A 50 7.30 6.05 -17.57
CA TRP A 50 6.94 5.22 -18.75
C TRP A 50 7.74 3.92 -18.91
N THR A 51 8.37 3.45 -17.83
CA THR A 51 9.04 2.15 -17.79
C THR A 51 8.07 1.06 -17.34
N MET A 52 8.42 -0.21 -17.57
CA MET A 52 7.64 -1.33 -17.04
C MET A 52 7.49 -1.27 -15.51
N LEU A 53 8.54 -0.82 -14.80
CA LEU A 53 8.52 -0.66 -13.35
C LEU A 53 7.56 0.45 -12.90
N PHE A 54 7.50 1.57 -13.63
CA PHE A 54 6.52 2.64 -13.39
C PHE A 54 5.08 2.11 -13.45
N PHE A 55 4.75 1.38 -14.52
CA PHE A 55 3.41 0.81 -14.67
C PHE A 55 3.11 -0.28 -13.63
N ALA A 56 4.11 -1.10 -13.31
CA ALA A 56 3.95 -2.18 -12.32
C ALA A 56 3.71 -1.63 -10.90
N ASP A 57 4.40 -0.57 -10.50
CA ASP A 57 4.18 0.13 -9.24
C ASP A 57 2.74 0.68 -9.14
N HIS A 58 2.30 1.41 -10.17
CA HIS A 58 0.97 2.01 -10.19
C HIS A 58 -0.15 0.98 -10.26
N LEU A 59 0.04 -0.08 -11.07
CA LEU A 59 -0.88 -1.20 -11.09
C LEU A 59 -0.93 -1.91 -9.73
N GLY A 60 0.21 -2.07 -9.06
CA GLY A 60 0.30 -2.58 -7.70
C GLY A 60 -0.53 -1.76 -6.71
N ALA A 61 -0.41 -0.43 -6.74
CA ALA A 61 -1.19 0.48 -5.90
C ALA A 61 -2.71 0.31 -6.11
N VAL A 62 -3.16 0.19 -7.37
CA VAL A 62 -4.57 -0.03 -7.71
C VAL A 62 -5.06 -1.41 -7.27
N MET A 63 -4.27 -2.47 -7.53
CA MET A 63 -4.62 -3.83 -7.11
C MET A 63 -4.71 -3.94 -5.60
N TRP A 64 -3.80 -3.33 -4.86
CA TRP A 64 -3.84 -3.29 -3.40
C TRP A 64 -5.08 -2.55 -2.90
N PHE A 65 -5.41 -1.39 -3.47
CA PHE A 65 -6.65 -0.67 -3.16
C PHE A 65 -7.89 -1.55 -3.34
N ILE A 66 -8.01 -2.26 -4.47
CA ILE A 66 -9.13 -3.16 -4.74
C ILE A 66 -9.16 -4.33 -3.76
N TYR A 67 -7.98 -4.88 -3.42
CA TYR A 67 -7.88 -6.01 -2.49
C TYR A 67 -8.35 -5.62 -1.08
N ASP A 68 -8.02 -4.42 -0.61
CA ASP A 68 -8.50 -3.91 0.68
C ASP A 68 -10.03 -3.77 0.71
N LEU A 69 -10.65 -3.35 -0.40
CA LEU A 69 -12.11 -3.33 -0.52
C LEU A 69 -12.71 -4.73 -0.48
N HIS A 70 -12.06 -5.70 -1.14
CA HIS A 70 -12.46 -7.10 -1.08
C HIS A 70 -12.42 -7.66 0.35
N LEU A 71 -11.34 -7.37 1.11
CA LEU A 71 -11.25 -7.74 2.52
C LEU A 71 -12.35 -7.08 3.35
N ALA A 72 -12.60 -5.78 3.15
CA ALA A 72 -13.61 -5.03 3.90
C ALA A 72 -15.03 -5.59 3.70
N ALA A 73 -15.34 -6.13 2.52
CA ALA A 73 -16.65 -6.71 2.21
C ALA A 73 -17.01 -7.90 3.12
N GLY A 74 -16.02 -8.60 3.68
CA GLY A 74 -16.21 -9.72 4.61
C GLY A 74 -16.37 -9.31 6.09
N LEU A 75 -16.27 -8.02 6.42
CA LEU A 75 -16.25 -7.54 7.81
C LEU A 75 -17.61 -7.01 8.27
N ILE A 76 -17.79 -6.94 9.60
CA ILE A 76 -18.92 -6.23 10.23
C ILE A 76 -18.91 -4.74 9.85
N GLU A 77 -20.09 -4.12 9.82
CA GLU A 77 -20.32 -2.78 9.26
C GLU A 77 -19.34 -1.71 9.73
N ASN A 78 -19.16 -1.57 11.04
CA ASN A 78 -18.24 -0.55 11.60
C ASN A 78 -16.78 -0.75 11.16
N LYS A 79 -16.31 -2.01 11.11
CA LYS A 79 -14.93 -2.34 10.66
C LYS A 79 -14.78 -2.10 9.15
N ARG A 80 -15.79 -2.49 8.38
CA ARG A 80 -15.87 -2.30 6.92
C ARG A 80 -15.82 -0.82 6.54
N GLU A 81 -16.66 0.01 7.15
CA GLU A 81 -16.71 1.46 6.87
C GLU A 81 -15.36 2.12 7.14
N PHE A 82 -14.71 1.74 8.24
CA PHE A 82 -13.42 2.31 8.61
C PHE A 82 -12.31 1.95 7.61
N ILE A 83 -12.25 0.70 7.14
CA ILE A 83 -11.29 0.29 6.09
C ILE A 83 -11.58 1.02 4.78
N ILE A 84 -12.85 1.07 4.35
CA ILE A 84 -13.23 1.71 3.08
C ILE A 84 -12.86 3.20 3.10
N ALA A 85 -13.20 3.91 4.17
CA ALA A 85 -12.91 5.34 4.31
C ALA A 85 -11.39 5.61 4.27
N PHE A 86 -10.61 4.86 5.06
CA PHE A 86 -9.17 5.07 5.16
C PHE A 86 -8.43 4.65 3.88
N ASN A 87 -8.83 3.55 3.26
CA ASN A 87 -8.29 3.09 1.97
C ASN A 87 -8.61 4.10 0.85
N THR A 88 -9.83 4.64 0.82
CA THR A 88 -10.22 5.68 -0.15
C THR A 88 -9.41 6.96 0.06
N ALA A 89 -9.26 7.43 1.29
CA ALA A 89 -8.43 8.60 1.59
C ALA A 89 -6.97 8.41 1.15
N THR A 90 -6.40 7.22 1.43
CA THR A 90 -5.04 6.86 1.00
C THR A 90 -4.91 6.82 -0.53
N PHE A 91 -5.92 6.29 -1.23
CA PHE A 91 -5.93 6.25 -2.69
C PHE A 91 -6.12 7.64 -3.32
N LEU A 92 -6.88 8.53 -2.69
CA LEU A 92 -6.98 9.92 -3.11
C LEU A 92 -5.62 10.64 -2.97
N LEU A 93 -4.89 10.39 -1.88
CA LEU A 93 -3.52 10.89 -1.72
C LEU A 93 -2.58 10.36 -2.81
N TYR A 94 -2.71 9.08 -3.18
CA TYR A 94 -2.00 8.51 -4.33
C TYR A 94 -2.30 9.29 -5.62
N VAL A 95 -3.58 9.44 -5.98
CA VAL A 95 -3.99 10.15 -7.21
C VAL A 95 -3.45 11.58 -7.21
N LEU A 96 -3.56 12.29 -6.07
CA LEU A 96 -3.00 13.63 -5.92
C LEU A 96 -1.47 13.62 -6.10
N SER A 97 -0.76 12.63 -5.56
CA SER A 97 0.70 12.52 -5.73
C SER A 97 1.11 12.30 -7.18
N VAL A 98 0.33 11.54 -7.94
CA VAL A 98 0.58 11.29 -9.37
C VAL A 98 0.31 12.53 -10.21
N VAL A 99 -0.78 13.25 -9.91
CA VAL A 99 -1.21 14.44 -10.69
C VAL A 99 -0.34 15.65 -10.39
N LEU A 100 -0.05 15.91 -9.10
CA LEU A 100 0.66 17.10 -8.66
C LEU A 100 2.18 16.89 -8.62
N GLY A 101 2.66 15.65 -8.62
CA GLY A 101 4.08 15.32 -8.50
C GLY A 101 4.69 15.64 -7.14
N GLU A 102 3.87 16.01 -6.15
CA GLU A 102 4.26 16.35 -4.79
C GLU A 102 3.61 15.35 -3.82
N HIS A 103 4.23 15.13 -2.65
CA HIS A 103 3.69 14.29 -1.57
C HIS A 103 3.68 12.77 -1.78
N HIS A 104 4.46 12.23 -2.71
CA HIS A 104 4.56 10.78 -2.92
C HIS A 104 5.02 10.03 -1.64
N ALA A 105 6.01 10.57 -0.94
CA ALA A 105 6.42 10.08 0.38
C ALA A 105 5.30 10.07 1.43
N VAL A 106 4.38 11.04 1.38
CA VAL A 106 3.23 11.10 2.31
C VAL A 106 2.26 9.97 1.99
N TRP A 107 2.00 9.72 0.70
CA TRP A 107 1.19 8.57 0.29
C TRP A 107 1.80 7.25 0.81
N HIS A 108 3.12 7.04 0.70
CA HIS A 108 3.79 5.85 1.24
C HIS A 108 3.57 5.70 2.75
N ILE A 109 3.67 6.78 3.53
CA ILE A 109 3.40 6.75 4.97
C ILE A 109 1.94 6.36 5.25
N PHE A 110 0.98 6.98 4.56
CA PHE A 110 -0.43 6.66 4.72
C PHE A 110 -0.76 5.23 4.26
N SER A 111 -0.11 4.74 3.21
CA SER A 111 -0.25 3.37 2.74
C SER A 111 0.31 2.35 3.74
N ALA A 112 1.42 2.67 4.42
CA ALA A 112 1.92 1.85 5.53
C ALA A 112 0.96 1.85 6.73
N LEU A 113 0.41 3.02 7.10
CA LEU A 113 -0.60 3.12 8.17
C LEU A 113 -1.87 2.34 7.82
N LYS A 114 -2.34 2.45 6.56
CA LYS A 114 -3.46 1.68 6.02
C LYS A 114 -3.17 0.18 6.12
N CYS A 115 -1.95 -0.23 5.77
CA CYS A 115 -1.54 -1.62 5.88
C CYS A 115 -1.64 -2.13 7.33
N ILE A 116 -1.16 -1.36 8.32
CA ILE A 116 -1.31 -1.71 9.75
C ILE A 116 -2.78 -1.80 10.13
N LEU A 117 -3.58 -0.82 9.70
CA LEU A 117 -5.00 -0.76 10.01
C LEU A 117 -5.75 -1.99 9.50
N VAL A 118 -5.68 -2.24 8.19
CA VAL A 118 -6.28 -3.42 7.56
C VAL A 118 -5.75 -4.68 8.24
N SER A 119 -4.45 -4.68 8.57
CA SER A 119 -3.83 -5.81 9.24
C SER A 119 -4.47 -6.12 10.58
N VAL A 120 -4.61 -5.13 11.44
CA VAL A 120 -5.19 -5.31 12.77
C VAL A 120 -6.68 -5.61 12.70
N VAL A 121 -7.43 -4.86 11.89
CA VAL A 121 -8.90 -4.95 11.83
C VAL A 121 -9.37 -6.26 11.20
N ALA A 122 -8.67 -6.74 10.17
CA ALA A 122 -9.04 -7.97 9.47
C ALA A 122 -8.59 -9.25 10.18
N THR A 123 -7.62 -9.19 11.11
CA THR A 123 -7.17 -10.36 11.88
C THR A 123 -7.79 -10.48 13.27
N GLN A 124 -8.53 -9.47 13.71
CA GLN A 124 -9.31 -9.53 14.94
C GLN A 124 -10.68 -10.11 14.62
N ASP A 125 -10.81 -11.43 14.75
CA ASP A 125 -12.11 -12.10 14.85
C ASP A 125 -12.79 -11.72 16.17
#